data_AF-A0A8C3XT49-F1
#
_entry.id   AF-A0A8C3XT49-F1
#
_cell.length_a   1.000
_cell.length_b   1.000
_cell.length_c   1.000
_cell.angle_alpha   90.00
_cell.angle_beta   90.00
_cell.angle_gamma   90.00
#
_symmetry.space_group_name_H-M   'P 1'
#
loop_
_entity.id
_entity.type
_entity.pdbx_description
1 polymer ?
#
loop_
_entity_poly.entity_id
_entity_poly.type
_entity_poly.pdbx_seq_one_letter_code
_entity_poly.pdbx_strand_id
1 'polypeptide(L)'
;SAFSGALQHGAGGELAPGGSPATLGEVPGSRVSQELRYTKEKLGEESVYTSQMLIQTPKREGENVLTQEALGLHLEAALAASKVQVSLYGKSWDLNKICYKSGVPIIENGMIERLFPCVILTPLDCFWDGAKLQGGSAYLP
;
A
#
# COMPACT_ATOMS: atom_id res chain seq x y z
N SER A 1 -17.56 12.26 5.46
CA SER A 1 -17.20 10.90 5.03
C SER A 1 -16.98 9.98 6.22
N ALA A 2 -17.12 8.67 6.04
CA ALA A 2 -16.66 7.66 7.00
C ALA A 2 -15.42 6.98 6.40
N PHE A 3 -14.39 6.76 7.20
CA PHE A 3 -13.24 5.95 6.80
C PHE A 3 -13.47 4.53 7.27
N SER A 4 -13.52 3.60 6.31
CA SER A 4 -13.40 2.19 6.63
C SER A 4 -11.97 1.79 6.29
N GLY A 5 -11.18 1.46 7.31
CA GLY A 5 -9.91 0.77 7.12
C GLY A 5 -10.21 -0.63 6.60
N ALA A 6 -10.33 -0.77 5.28
CA ALA A 6 -10.53 -2.06 4.65
C ALA A 6 -9.17 -2.76 4.53
N LEU A 7 -8.77 -3.49 5.57
CA LEU A 7 -7.94 -4.67 5.34
C LEU A 7 -8.84 -5.62 4.56
N GLN A 8 -8.53 -5.85 3.28
CA GLN A 8 -9.34 -6.73 2.44
C GLN A 8 -9.21 -8.17 2.94
N HIS A 9 -10.04 -8.55 3.90
CA HIS A 9 -10.25 -9.94 4.27
C HIS A 9 -11.08 -10.57 3.16
N GLY A 10 -10.45 -11.45 2.38
CA GLY A 10 -11.13 -12.32 1.43
C GLY A 10 -12.20 -13.17 2.10
N ALA A 11 -13.20 -13.58 1.31
CA ALA A 11 -14.40 -14.29 1.74
C ALA A 11 -14.12 -15.45 2.72
N GLY A 12 -14.96 -15.53 3.76
CA GLY A 12 -14.83 -16.49 4.86
C GLY A 12 -14.98 -17.94 4.42
N GLY A 13 -13.86 -18.66 4.38
CA GLY A 13 -13.79 -20.09 4.65
C GLY A 13 -12.88 -20.30 5.86
N GLU A 14 -13.34 -21.10 6.82
CA GLU A 14 -12.59 -21.36 8.07
C GLU A 14 -11.23 -22.00 7.74
N LEU A 15 -10.13 -21.32 8.08
CA LEU A 15 -8.78 -21.81 7.83
C LEU A 15 -8.45 -22.94 8.80
N ALA A 16 -7.99 -24.08 8.27
CA ALA A 16 -7.30 -25.07 9.08
C ALA A 16 -6.08 -24.42 9.78
N PRO A 17 -5.73 -24.83 11.01
CA PRO A 17 -4.60 -24.23 11.73
C PRO A 17 -3.30 -24.42 10.92
N GLY A 18 -2.73 -23.30 10.44
CA GLY A 18 -1.56 -23.28 9.57
C GLY A 18 -1.82 -23.13 8.06
N GLY A 19 -3.08 -23.01 7.63
CA GLY A 19 -3.42 -22.70 6.24
C GLY A 19 -3.16 -21.24 5.88
N SER A 20 -2.71 -20.98 4.64
CA SER A 20 -2.65 -19.62 4.08
C SER A 20 -3.93 -19.31 3.30
N PRO A 21 -4.51 -18.10 3.41
CA PRO A 21 -5.66 -17.69 2.58
C PRO A 21 -5.38 -17.84 1.07
N ALA A 22 -4.11 -17.76 0.64
CA ALA A 22 -3.70 -17.95 -0.76
C ALA A 22 -3.95 -19.39 -1.27
N THR A 23 -3.99 -20.37 -0.38
CA THR A 23 -4.32 -21.77 -0.74
C THR A 23 -5.83 -22.04 -0.75
N LEU A 24 -6.64 -21.07 -0.30
CA LEU A 24 -8.09 -21.20 -0.22
C LEU A 24 -8.68 -21.03 -1.64
N GLY A 25 -9.08 -22.16 -2.24
CA GLY A 25 -9.62 -22.20 -3.60
C GLY A 25 -8.62 -22.67 -4.66
N GLU A 26 -7.39 -23.01 -4.29
CA GLU A 26 -6.47 -23.71 -5.18
C GLU A 26 -6.98 -25.15 -5.40
N VAL A 27 -7.28 -25.48 -6.66
CA VAL A 27 -7.63 -26.86 -7.05
C VAL A 27 -6.37 -27.55 -7.56
N PRO A 28 -5.85 -28.58 -6.88
CA PRO A 28 -4.65 -29.29 -7.32
C PRO A 28 -4.80 -29.88 -8.71
N GLY A 29 -3.78 -29.71 -9.57
CA GLY A 29 -3.79 -30.20 -10.95
C GLY A 29 -4.62 -29.36 -11.94
N SER A 30 -5.26 -28.29 -11.47
CA SER A 30 -5.88 -27.30 -12.35
C SER A 30 -4.82 -26.49 -13.10
N ARG A 31 -5.20 -25.88 -14.23
CA ARG A 31 -4.35 -24.92 -14.94
C ARG A 31 -3.86 -23.81 -14.00
N VAL A 32 -4.75 -23.30 -13.14
CA VAL A 32 -4.41 -22.23 -12.18
C VAL A 32 -3.31 -22.67 -11.22
N SER A 33 -3.38 -23.90 -10.66
CA SER A 33 -2.32 -24.43 -9.80
C SER A 33 -0.97 -24.57 -10.52
N GLN A 34 -0.98 -24.92 -11.81
CA GLN A 34 0.25 -25.03 -12.61
C GLN A 34 0.87 -23.65 -12.89
N GLU A 35 0.06 -22.66 -13.26
CA GLU A 35 0.52 -21.28 -13.48
C GLU A 35 1.03 -20.64 -12.18
N LEU A 36 0.37 -20.90 -11.06
CA LEU A 36 0.79 -20.41 -9.75
C LEU A 36 2.16 -20.99 -9.36
N ARG A 37 2.34 -22.31 -9.54
CA ARG A 37 3.63 -22.97 -9.33
C ARG A 37 4.72 -22.39 -10.23
N TYR A 38 4.45 -22.25 -11.52
CA TYR A 38 5.41 -21.68 -12.47
C TYR A 38 5.82 -20.25 -12.08
N THR A 39 4.84 -19.42 -11.72
CA THR A 39 5.08 -18.05 -11.26
C THR A 39 5.92 -18.03 -10.00
N LYS A 40 5.61 -18.91 -9.02
CA LYS A 40 6.37 -19.04 -7.78
C LYS A 40 7.82 -19.49 -8.02
N GLU A 41 8.03 -20.42 -8.94
CA GLU A 41 9.37 -20.91 -9.31
C GLU A 41 10.21 -19.83 -10.03
N LYS A 42 9.57 -18.95 -10.81
CA LYS A 42 10.29 -17.94 -11.60
C LYS A 42 10.46 -16.61 -10.88
N LEU A 43 9.49 -16.20 -10.07
CA LEU A 43 9.44 -14.87 -9.46
C LEU A 43 9.55 -14.91 -7.93
N GLY A 44 9.52 -16.10 -7.29
CA GLY A 44 9.53 -16.24 -5.84
C GLY A 44 8.13 -16.31 -5.23
N GLU A 45 8.06 -16.35 -3.90
CA GLU A 45 6.78 -16.39 -3.17
C GLU A 45 5.95 -15.12 -3.42
N GLU A 46 4.62 -15.27 -3.49
CA GLU A 46 3.71 -14.32 -4.14
C GLU A 46 3.84 -12.84 -3.74
N SER A 47 3.58 -11.99 -4.75
CA SER A 47 3.55 -10.51 -4.74
C SER A 47 4.86 -9.83 -4.30
N VAL A 48 5.48 -9.09 -5.23
CA VAL A 48 6.70 -8.29 -4.98
C VAL A 48 6.45 -7.20 -3.90
N TYR A 49 5.18 -6.89 -3.62
CA TYR A 49 4.74 -5.95 -2.60
C TYR A 49 3.31 -6.28 -2.17
N THR A 50 2.94 -5.85 -0.96
CA THR A 50 1.55 -5.92 -0.48
C THR A 50 0.90 -4.54 -0.55
N SER A 51 -0.38 -4.50 -0.95
CA SER A 51 -1.14 -3.25 -1.04
C SER A 51 -1.91 -2.97 0.24
N GLN A 52 -1.81 -1.74 0.75
CA GLN A 52 -2.68 -1.22 1.79
C GLN A 52 -3.67 -0.23 1.15
N MET A 53 -4.95 -0.30 1.52
CA MET A 53 -6.00 0.49 0.90
C MET A 53 -6.72 1.38 1.90
N LEU A 54 -6.96 2.63 1.49
CA LEU A 54 -7.79 3.60 2.19
C LEU A 54 -8.96 3.99 1.28
N ILE A 55 -10.17 3.55 1.65
CA ILE A 55 -11.38 3.86 0.88
C ILE A 55 -12.22 4.88 1.66
N GLN A 56 -12.55 5.97 0.99
CA GLN A 56 -13.48 6.97 1.51
C GLN A 56 -14.85 6.78 0.88
N THR A 57 -15.88 6.65 1.71
CA THR A 57 -17.28 6.63 1.27
C THR A 57 -18.04 7.86 1.80
N PRO A 58 -19.08 8.33 1.07
CA PRO A 58 -19.98 9.35 1.59
C PRO A 58 -20.66 8.88 2.88
N LYS A 59 -21.04 9.83 3.75
CA LYS A 59 -21.69 9.49 5.04
C LYS A 59 -23.12 8.98 4.83
N ARG A 60 -23.81 9.50 3.83
CA ARG A 60 -25.14 9.04 3.44
C ARG A 60 -25.09 8.49 2.02
N GLU A 61 -25.86 7.44 1.80
CA GLU A 61 -25.99 6.85 0.47
C GLU A 61 -26.54 7.88 -0.52
N GLY A 62 -25.99 7.89 -1.74
CA GLY A 62 -26.38 8.82 -2.80
C GLY A 62 -25.73 10.22 -2.73
N GLU A 63 -24.96 10.55 -1.68
CA GLU A 63 -24.20 11.81 -1.65
C GLU A 63 -22.95 11.74 -2.55
N ASN A 64 -22.60 12.87 -3.18
CA ASN A 64 -21.41 12.99 -4.02
C ASN A 64 -20.14 13.21 -3.18
N VAL A 65 -19.08 12.44 -3.47
CA VAL A 65 -17.76 12.55 -2.81
C VAL A 65 -16.77 13.43 -3.58
N LEU A 66 -17.12 13.87 -4.79
CA LEU A 66 -16.28 14.71 -5.65
C LEU A 66 -16.44 16.20 -5.29
N THR A 67 -16.25 16.54 -4.01
CA THR A 67 -16.23 17.92 -3.52
C THR A 67 -14.89 18.25 -2.88
N GLN A 68 -14.57 19.54 -2.78
CA GLN A 68 -13.31 19.99 -2.17
C GLN A 68 -13.19 19.54 -0.71
N GLU A 69 -14.29 19.59 0.04
CA GLU A 69 -14.34 19.21 1.46
C GLU A 69 -14.12 17.71 1.63
N ALA A 70 -14.73 16.91 0.76
CA ALA A 70 -14.56 15.46 0.77
C ALA A 70 -13.13 15.06 0.41
N LEU A 71 -12.49 15.73 -0.56
CA LEU A 71 -11.10 15.48 -0.91
C LEU A 71 -10.13 15.97 0.17
N GLY A 72 -10.42 17.10 0.81
CA GLY A 72 -9.66 17.61 1.96
C GLY A 72 -9.66 16.61 3.12
N LEU A 73 -10.82 16.00 3.40
CA LEU A 73 -10.90 14.94 4.40
C LEU A 73 -10.08 13.70 4.01
N HIS A 74 -10.06 13.33 2.72
CA HIS A 74 -9.22 12.24 2.21
C HIS A 74 -7.73 12.54 2.43
N LEU A 75 -7.31 13.79 2.18
CA LEU A 75 -5.95 14.26 2.41
C LEU A 75 -5.56 14.17 3.89
N GLU A 76 -6.43 14.61 4.80
CA GLU A 76 -6.17 14.52 6.24
C GLU A 76 -5.97 13.06 6.69
N ALA A 77 -6.83 12.14 6.25
CA ALA A 77 -6.70 10.73 6.58
C ALA A 77 -5.46 10.08 5.96
N ALA A 78 -5.17 10.40 4.70
CA ALA A 78 -3.98 9.90 4.02
C ALA A 78 -2.68 10.42 4.69
N LEU A 79 -2.65 11.68 5.13
CA LEU A 79 -1.53 12.26 5.89
C LEU A 79 -1.36 11.63 7.27
N ALA A 80 -2.47 11.36 7.96
CA ALA A 80 -2.42 10.66 9.23
C ALA A 80 -1.86 9.24 9.04
N ALA A 81 -2.30 8.53 8.01
CA ALA A 81 -1.80 7.20 7.66
C ALA A 81 -0.31 7.21 7.26
N SER A 82 0.14 8.20 6.48
CA SER A 82 1.53 8.26 5.99
C SER A 82 2.55 8.57 7.09
N LYS A 83 2.11 9.15 8.22
CA LYS A 83 2.96 9.54 9.35
C LYS A 83 2.99 8.52 10.49
N VAL A 84 2.31 7.38 10.36
CA VAL A 84 2.37 6.30 11.34
C VAL A 84 3.81 5.83 11.50
N GLN A 85 4.24 5.68 12.76
CA GLN A 85 5.54 5.15 13.12
C GLN A 85 5.40 4.06 14.18
N VAL A 86 6.23 3.02 14.08
CA VAL A 86 6.28 1.93 15.05
C VAL A 86 7.72 1.70 15.51
N SER A 87 7.89 1.40 16.80
CA SER A 87 9.20 1.04 17.36
C SER A 87 9.27 -0.48 17.50
N LEU A 88 10.14 -1.11 16.73
CA LEU A 88 10.38 -2.56 16.76
C LEU A 88 11.88 -2.82 16.78
N TYR A 89 12.31 -3.70 17.69
CA TYR A 89 13.71 -4.07 17.87
C TYR A 89 14.65 -2.87 18.13
N GLY A 90 14.17 -1.89 18.89
CA GLY A 90 14.94 -0.67 19.19
C GLY A 90 15.13 0.28 18.00
N LYS A 91 14.43 0.06 16.89
CA LYS A 91 14.44 0.94 15.70
C LYS A 91 13.04 1.50 15.43
N SER A 92 12.98 2.77 15.02
CA SER A 92 11.75 3.38 14.51
C SER A 92 11.58 3.07 13.02
N TRP A 93 10.40 2.57 12.66
CA TRP A 93 9.96 2.27 11.31
C TRP A 93 8.84 3.24 10.92
N ASP A 94 9.00 3.88 9.78
CA ASP A 94 8.02 4.78 9.16
C ASP A 94 7.67 4.25 7.77
N LEU A 95 6.67 4.86 7.11
CA LEU A 95 6.23 4.46 5.78
C LEU A 95 7.36 4.49 4.74
N ASN A 96 8.23 5.50 4.79
CA ASN A 96 9.32 5.68 3.81
C ASN A 96 10.36 4.54 3.85
N LYS A 97 10.48 3.84 4.99
CA LYS A 97 11.37 2.68 5.17
C LYS A 97 10.75 1.36 4.73
N ILE A 98 9.42 1.25 4.67
CA ILE A 98 8.72 -0.01 4.40
C ILE A 98 7.95 -0.02 3.07
N CYS A 99 7.71 1.15 2.47
CA CYS A 99 6.97 1.26 1.22
C CYS A 99 7.74 0.66 0.04
N TYR A 100 7.00 0.20 -0.95
CA TYR A 100 7.57 -0.18 -2.24
C TYR A 100 8.02 1.06 -3.02
N LYS A 101 9.27 1.05 -3.50
CA LYS A 101 9.85 2.08 -4.37
C LYS A 101 10.20 1.44 -5.72
N SER A 102 9.51 1.85 -6.77
CA SER A 102 9.69 1.25 -8.10
C SER A 102 10.97 1.76 -8.77
N GLY A 103 11.74 0.85 -9.36
CA GLY A 103 12.81 1.20 -10.30
C GLY A 103 13.94 2.03 -9.73
N VAL A 104 14.30 1.84 -8.46
CA VAL A 104 15.43 2.54 -7.81
C VAL A 104 16.70 2.25 -8.62
N PRO A 105 17.26 3.23 -9.35
CA PRO A 105 18.49 3.07 -10.10
C PRO A 105 19.66 3.00 -9.14
N ILE A 106 20.66 2.19 -9.49
CA ILE A 106 21.93 2.14 -8.77
C ILE A 106 22.73 3.37 -9.20
N ILE A 107 22.83 4.39 -8.34
CA ILE A 107 23.59 5.62 -8.60
C ILE A 107 24.60 5.79 -7.45
N GLU A 108 25.85 6.14 -7.76
CA GLU A 108 26.91 6.35 -6.77
C GLU A 108 26.61 7.50 -5.78
N ASN A 109 25.66 8.40 -6.11
CA ASN A 109 25.27 9.54 -5.29
C ASN A 109 23.98 9.25 -4.49
N GLY A 110 24.13 8.83 -3.23
CA GLY A 110 23.04 8.45 -2.31
C GLY A 110 22.09 9.58 -1.84
N MET A 111 22.17 10.79 -2.42
CA MET A 111 21.18 11.85 -2.15
C MET A 111 19.86 11.59 -2.87
N ILE A 112 19.91 11.06 -4.10
CA ILE A 112 18.72 10.84 -4.92
C ILE A 112 17.91 9.65 -4.38
N GLU A 113 18.58 8.66 -3.76
CA GLU A 113 17.96 7.51 -3.09
C GLU A 113 16.90 7.91 -2.04
N ARG A 114 17.14 9.01 -1.31
CA ARG A 114 16.23 9.51 -0.27
C ARG A 114 14.98 10.19 -0.82
N LEU A 115 15.00 10.56 -2.10
CA LEU A 115 13.92 11.24 -2.80
C LEU A 115 13.06 10.31 -3.66
N PHE A 116 13.46 9.03 -3.81
CA PHE A 116 12.63 8.09 -4.57
C PHE A 116 11.27 7.90 -3.90
N PRO A 117 10.18 8.17 -4.64
CA PRO A 117 8.85 8.21 -4.07
C PRO A 117 8.39 6.80 -3.68
N CYS A 118 7.66 6.73 -2.57
CA CYS A 118 6.82 5.58 -2.30
C CYS A 118 5.73 5.50 -3.37
N VAL A 119 5.44 4.29 -3.87
CA VAL A 119 4.28 4.07 -4.73
C VAL A 119 3.01 4.19 -3.87
N ILE A 120 2.37 5.35 -3.93
CA ILE A 120 1.09 5.64 -3.31
C ILE A 120 0.15 6.04 -4.44
N LEU A 121 -0.85 5.21 -4.72
CA LEU A 121 -1.85 5.52 -5.73
C LEU A 121 -3.00 6.24 -5.05
N THR A 122 -3.21 7.52 -5.35
CA THR A 122 -4.23 8.33 -4.69
C THR A 122 -4.88 9.35 -5.63
N PRO A 123 -6.18 9.66 -5.48
CA PRO A 123 -6.78 10.77 -6.24
C PRO A 123 -6.10 12.12 -5.99
N LEU A 124 -5.28 12.23 -4.93
CA LEU A 124 -4.49 13.42 -4.62
C LEU A 124 -3.29 13.63 -5.54
N ASP A 125 -2.91 12.64 -6.36
CA ASP A 125 -1.77 12.73 -7.30
C ASP A 125 -1.98 13.81 -8.38
N CYS A 126 -3.23 14.20 -8.63
CA CYS A 126 -3.58 15.30 -9.53
C CYS A 126 -3.41 16.70 -8.90
N PHE A 127 -3.11 16.78 -7.59
CA PHE A 127 -3.08 18.01 -6.81
C PHE A 127 -1.74 18.16 -6.10
N TRP A 128 -1.34 19.42 -5.86
CA TRP A 128 -0.08 19.73 -5.18
C TRP A 128 0.02 19.07 -3.79
N ASP A 129 -1.09 18.96 -3.08
CA ASP A 129 -1.14 18.41 -1.72
C ASP A 129 -0.78 16.92 -1.67
N GLY A 130 -0.87 16.19 -2.79
CA GLY A 130 -0.42 14.80 -2.89
C GLY A 130 1.07 14.64 -2.57
N ALA A 131 1.89 15.63 -2.89
CA ALA A 131 3.32 15.62 -2.56
C ALA A 131 3.59 15.57 -1.04
N LYS A 132 2.65 16.05 -0.21
CA LYS A 132 2.78 16.01 1.26
C LYS A 132 2.72 14.59 1.83
N LEU A 133 2.22 13.62 1.06
CA LEU A 133 2.20 12.22 1.45
C LEU A 133 3.57 11.55 1.35
N GLN A 134 4.49 12.14 0.58
CA GLN A 134 5.85 11.62 0.40
C GLN A 134 6.75 12.07 1.56
N GLY A 135 7.41 11.11 2.21
CA GLY A 135 8.31 11.36 3.34
C GLY A 135 9.77 11.64 2.95
N GLY A 136 10.08 11.68 1.66
CA GLY A 136 11.42 11.89 1.14
C GLY A 136 11.95 13.29 1.48
N SER A 137 13.11 13.36 2.12
CA SER A 137 13.81 14.63 2.39
C SER A 137 15.29 14.48 2.09
N ALA A 138 15.87 15.56 1.56
CA ALA A 138 17.30 15.67 1.32
C ALA A 138 17.78 16.99 1.90
N TYR A 139 18.93 16.96 2.56
CA TYR A 139 19.60 18.16 3.05
C TYR A 139 20.58 18.61 1.98
N LEU A 140 20.41 19.84 1.50
CA LEU A 140 21.35 20.49 0.60
C LEU A 140 22.37 21.28 1.43
N PRO A 141 23.67 21.28 1.04
CA PRO A 141 24.70 22.04 1.72
C PRO A 141 24.51 23.56 1.60
#